data_AF-A0A0U3U0T9-F1
#
_entry.id   AF-A0A0U3U0T9-F1
#
_cell.length_a   1.000
_cell.length_b   1.000
_cell.length_c   1.000
_cell.angle_alpha   90.00
_cell.angle_beta   90.00
_cell.angle_gamma   90.00
#
_symmetry.space_group_name_H-M   'P 1'
#
loop_
_entity.id
_entity.type
_entity.pdbx_description
1 polymer ?
#
loop_
_entity_poly.entity_id
_entity_poly.type
_entity_poly.pdbx_seq_one_letter_code
_entity_poly.pdbx_strand_id
1 'polypeptide(L)'
;MSPLIWTFLITSLTTSTVIIMASHHWLLAWLSLELNTLSILPIIMRSNHPRTTEAATKYFLIQTTAATLILLASTMNAWQTGSWDIMQTFSPLATTIITMAIMMKLAIAPAHLWYPEILQGSTMTTALIISTWQKIAPLTLLYLLINHLSTNIVLMLGLTSALLGGWTGLNQTQTRKIMAFSSISHMGWLITALCLTPNLATLTMITYMIMTTTMFLSLTTSSSKTLLDLGVSWTHSPILLTITMLTLLSLAGLPPLTGFMPKLLILKELVTTKLLALSTTLALSSLPNLAFYTRMAYLTALTAPPNTTNSEYKWRFKTLMTPLIPMTALLTTLALPITPLLYPTT
;
A
#
# COMPACT_ATOMS: atom_id res chain seq x y z
N MET A 1 0.17 -2.15 26.30
CA MET A 1 -0.23 -3.54 26.03
C MET A 1 0.87 -4.46 26.51
N SER A 2 0.53 -5.56 27.17
CA SER A 2 1.51 -6.58 27.53
C SER A 2 2.11 -7.21 26.26
N PRO A 3 3.37 -7.67 26.31
CA PRO A 3 4.01 -8.29 25.14
C PRO A 3 3.22 -9.51 24.65
N LEU A 4 2.64 -10.30 25.55
CA LEU A 4 1.82 -11.47 25.23
C LEU A 4 0.56 -11.13 24.41
N ILE A 5 -0.15 -10.05 24.78
CA ILE A 5 -1.31 -9.59 24.00
C ILE A 5 -0.86 -9.13 22.62
N TRP A 6 0.27 -8.44 22.53
CA TRP A 6 0.80 -7.97 21.25
C TRP A 6 1.21 -9.11 20.33
N THR A 7 1.88 -10.16 20.86
CA THR A 7 2.20 -11.35 20.08
C THR A 7 0.94 -12.07 19.63
N PHE A 8 -0.07 -12.21 20.50
CA PHE A 8 -1.34 -12.85 20.16
C PHE A 8 -2.05 -12.13 19.01
N LEU A 9 -2.15 -10.80 19.08
CA LEU A 9 -2.77 -9.98 18.02
C LEU A 9 -2.02 -10.06 16.68
N ILE A 10 -0.69 -10.14 16.70
CA ILE A 10 0.09 -10.31 15.47
C ILE A 10 -0.09 -11.72 14.92
N THR A 11 -0.06 -12.74 15.78
CA THR A 11 -0.30 -14.11 15.32
C THR A 11 -1.68 -14.24 14.69
N SER A 12 -2.74 -13.70 15.30
CA SER A 12 -4.10 -13.76 14.73
C SER A 12 -4.21 -13.00 13.40
N LEU A 13 -3.54 -11.85 13.29
CA LEU A 13 -3.46 -11.08 12.05
C LEU A 13 -2.75 -11.86 10.95
N THR A 14 -1.62 -12.52 11.25
CA THR A 14 -0.91 -13.36 10.26
C THR A 14 -1.71 -14.62 9.89
N THR A 15 -2.28 -15.33 10.86
CA THR A 15 -3.05 -16.55 10.60
C THR A 15 -4.28 -16.26 9.77
N SER A 16 -4.98 -15.16 10.04
CA SER A 16 -6.15 -14.77 9.24
C SER A 16 -5.80 -14.56 7.77
N THR A 17 -4.69 -13.89 7.47
CA THR A 17 -4.22 -13.73 6.08
C THR A 17 -3.80 -15.05 5.43
N VAL A 18 -3.16 -15.96 6.17
CA VAL A 18 -2.79 -17.28 5.67
C VAL A 18 -4.02 -18.13 5.35
N ILE A 19 -5.05 -18.10 6.20
CA ILE A 19 -6.29 -18.83 5.95
C ILE A 19 -6.97 -18.30 4.68
N ILE A 20 -6.99 -16.99 4.44
CA ILE A 20 -7.55 -16.42 3.20
C ILE A 20 -6.78 -16.94 1.98
N MET A 21 -5.45 -16.94 2.03
CA MET A 21 -4.60 -17.42 0.93
C MET A 21 -4.80 -18.91 0.62
N ALA A 22 -5.10 -19.72 1.64
CA ALA A 22 -5.33 -21.16 1.49
C ALA A 22 -6.81 -21.52 1.25
N SER A 23 -7.74 -20.58 1.39
CA SER A 23 -9.17 -20.86 1.34
C SER A 23 -9.68 -21.04 -0.09
N HIS A 24 -10.49 -22.09 -0.29
CA HIS A 24 -11.28 -22.29 -1.50
C HIS A 24 -12.78 -22.00 -1.28
N HIS A 25 -13.21 -21.85 -0.02
CA HIS A 25 -14.61 -21.65 0.35
C HIS A 25 -14.87 -20.19 0.77
N TRP A 26 -15.87 -19.55 0.16
CA TRP A 26 -16.22 -18.15 0.41
C TRP A 26 -16.48 -17.80 1.88
N LEU A 27 -17.25 -18.62 2.59
CA LEU A 27 -17.52 -18.40 4.02
C LEU A 27 -16.23 -18.37 4.86
N LEU A 28 -15.25 -19.23 4.56
CA LEU A 28 -13.98 -19.28 5.26
C LEU A 28 -13.13 -18.03 4.95
N ALA A 29 -13.12 -17.61 3.69
CA ALA A 29 -12.46 -16.37 3.28
C ALA A 29 -13.07 -15.15 3.99
N TRP A 30 -14.40 -15.07 4.07
CA TRP A 30 -15.12 -14.01 4.77
C TRP A 30 -14.81 -13.99 6.28
N LEU A 31 -14.93 -15.15 6.95
CA LEU A 31 -14.63 -15.26 8.38
C LEU A 31 -13.20 -14.81 8.69
N SER A 32 -12.26 -15.18 7.82
CA SER A 32 -10.86 -14.80 7.98
C SER A 32 -10.62 -13.31 7.72
N LEU A 33 -11.37 -12.68 6.80
CA LEU A 33 -11.35 -11.23 6.64
C LEU A 33 -11.84 -10.51 7.90
N GLU A 34 -12.87 -11.03 8.58
CA GLU A 34 -13.35 -10.46 9.85
C GLU A 34 -12.40 -10.71 11.02
N LEU A 35 -11.74 -11.88 11.07
CA LEU A 35 -10.67 -12.09 12.04
C LEU A 35 -9.52 -11.09 11.85
N ASN A 36 -9.19 -10.78 10.59
CA ASN A 36 -8.18 -9.78 10.28
C ASN A 36 -8.60 -8.39 10.77
N THR A 37 -9.83 -7.95 10.48
CA THR A 37 -10.34 -6.64 10.93
C THR A 37 -10.35 -6.53 12.46
N LEU A 38 -10.81 -7.57 13.16
CA LEU A 38 -10.85 -7.59 14.63
C LEU A 38 -9.45 -7.58 15.25
N SER A 39 -8.48 -8.26 14.64
CA SER A 39 -7.10 -8.32 15.14
C SER A 39 -6.35 -6.98 15.05
N ILE A 40 -6.59 -6.18 14.02
CA ILE A 40 -5.88 -4.91 13.79
C ILE A 40 -6.46 -3.73 14.60
N LEU A 41 -7.72 -3.76 15.00
CA LEU A 41 -8.35 -2.64 15.74
C LEU A 41 -7.61 -2.28 17.04
N PRO A 42 -7.26 -3.23 17.93
CA PRO A 42 -6.53 -2.91 19.15
C PRO A 42 -5.10 -2.40 18.85
N ILE A 43 -4.52 -2.86 17.73
CA ILE A 43 -3.21 -2.39 17.27
C ILE A 43 -3.29 -0.91 16.86
N ILE A 44 -4.36 -0.49 16.16
CA ILE A 44 -4.60 0.93 15.80
C ILE A 44 -4.81 1.80 17.04
N MET A 45 -5.56 1.31 18.03
CA MET A 45 -5.90 2.05 19.26
C MET A 45 -4.77 2.14 20.29
N ARG A 46 -3.56 1.68 19.98
CA ARG A 46 -2.46 1.52 20.95
C ARG A 46 -2.17 2.75 21.83
N SER A 47 -2.25 3.97 21.30
CA SER A 47 -1.86 5.18 22.04
C SER A 47 -3.00 5.89 22.78
N ASN A 48 -4.17 5.26 22.93
CA ASN A 48 -5.33 5.76 23.71
C ASN A 48 -5.63 7.26 23.53
N HIS A 49 -5.47 7.78 22.31
CA HIS A 49 -5.69 9.18 21.96
C HIS A 49 -6.97 9.30 21.12
N PRO A 50 -7.74 10.41 21.19
CA PRO A 50 -8.96 10.57 20.38
C PRO A 50 -8.73 10.38 18.87
N ARG A 51 -7.54 10.72 18.37
CA ARG A 51 -7.17 10.46 16.96
C ARG A 51 -7.00 8.97 16.63
N THR A 52 -6.47 8.17 17.56
CA THR A 52 -6.37 6.72 17.34
C THR A 52 -7.73 6.05 17.45
N THR A 53 -8.62 6.55 18.31
CA THR A 53 -9.98 6.02 18.42
C THR A 53 -10.80 6.37 17.17
N GLU A 54 -10.73 7.60 16.67
CA GLU A 54 -11.35 8.03 15.40
C GLU A 54 -10.85 7.19 14.21
N ALA A 55 -9.54 6.92 14.14
CA ALA A 55 -8.98 6.07 13.10
C ALA A 55 -9.48 4.62 13.18
N ALA A 56 -9.58 4.06 14.39
CA ALA A 56 -10.07 2.70 14.58
C ALA A 56 -11.56 2.57 14.26
N THR A 57 -12.39 3.55 14.64
CA THR A 57 -13.83 3.52 14.32
C THR A 57 -14.06 3.65 12.81
N LYS A 58 -13.34 4.55 12.12
CA LYS A 58 -13.38 4.67 10.65
C LYS A 58 -12.93 3.36 9.98
N TYR A 59 -11.88 2.73 10.48
CA TYR A 59 -11.39 1.45 9.96
C TYR A 59 -12.46 0.37 10.10
N PHE A 60 -13.02 0.23 11.29
CA PHE A 60 -14.04 -0.76 11.60
C PHE A 60 -15.25 -0.62 10.68
N LEU A 61 -15.85 0.57 10.59
CA LEU A 61 -17.07 0.80 9.81
C LEU A 61 -16.87 0.45 8.33
N ILE A 62 -15.73 0.82 7.76
CA ILE A 62 -15.49 0.65 6.32
C ILE A 62 -15.10 -0.79 6.00
N GLN A 63 -14.33 -1.43 6.87
CA GLN A 63 -13.89 -2.79 6.62
C GLN A 63 -14.97 -3.83 6.90
N THR A 64 -15.87 -3.56 7.86
CA THR A 64 -17.05 -4.39 8.12
C THR A 64 -18.08 -4.23 7.00
N THR A 65 -18.37 -3.00 6.54
CA THR A 65 -19.26 -2.80 5.39
C THR A 65 -18.72 -3.48 4.12
N ALA A 66 -17.42 -3.41 3.87
CA ALA A 66 -16.82 -4.16 2.77
C ALA A 66 -16.94 -5.69 2.97
N ALA A 67 -16.74 -6.20 4.19
CA ALA A 67 -16.89 -7.62 4.47
C ALA A 67 -18.35 -8.11 4.35
N THR A 68 -19.33 -7.33 4.79
CA THR A 68 -20.75 -7.67 4.63
C THR A 68 -21.18 -7.66 3.17
N LEU A 69 -20.63 -6.77 2.34
CA LEU A 69 -20.84 -6.80 0.88
C LEU A 69 -20.24 -8.06 0.23
N ILE A 70 -19.06 -8.51 0.68
CA ILE A 70 -18.48 -9.78 0.22
C ILE A 70 -19.40 -10.95 0.60
N LEU A 71 -19.89 -10.98 1.84
CA LEU A 71 -20.84 -12.01 2.28
C LEU A 71 -22.11 -11.99 1.42
N LEU A 72 -22.72 -10.82 1.23
CA LEU A 72 -23.93 -10.63 0.42
C LEU A 72 -23.75 -11.17 -1.01
N ALA A 73 -22.63 -10.85 -1.64
CA ALA A 73 -22.40 -11.30 -2.99
C ALA A 73 -22.07 -12.79 -3.08
N SER A 74 -21.37 -13.34 -2.07
CA SER A 74 -21.14 -14.79 -1.98
C SER A 74 -22.43 -15.57 -1.74
N THR A 75 -23.36 -15.08 -0.92
CA THR A 75 -24.65 -15.73 -0.68
C THR A 75 -25.56 -15.64 -1.91
N MET A 76 -25.56 -14.51 -2.62
CA MET A 76 -26.23 -14.39 -3.92
C MET A 76 -25.68 -15.39 -4.93
N ASN A 77 -24.36 -15.55 -4.99
CA ASN A 77 -23.74 -16.51 -5.90
C ASN A 77 -24.09 -17.96 -5.51
N ALA A 78 -24.01 -18.30 -4.23
CA ALA A 78 -24.35 -19.62 -3.71
C ALA A 78 -25.84 -19.95 -3.92
N TRP A 79 -26.73 -18.95 -3.81
CA TRP A 79 -28.15 -19.12 -4.10
C TRP A 79 -28.41 -19.45 -5.57
N GLN A 80 -27.64 -18.89 -6.51
CA GLN A 80 -27.80 -19.12 -7.94
C GLN A 80 -27.09 -20.38 -8.45
N THR A 81 -25.92 -20.69 -7.91
CA THR A 81 -25.04 -21.78 -8.41
C THR A 81 -25.05 -23.02 -7.51
N GLY A 82 -25.53 -22.90 -6.27
CA GLY A 82 -25.55 -23.98 -5.28
C GLY A 82 -24.21 -24.27 -4.62
N SER A 83 -23.14 -23.52 -4.93
CA SER A 83 -21.79 -23.78 -4.41
C SER A 83 -21.21 -22.56 -3.69
N TRP A 84 -20.19 -22.82 -2.87
CA TRP A 84 -19.45 -21.80 -2.13
C TRP A 84 -17.99 -21.68 -2.58
N ASP A 85 -17.65 -22.26 -3.73
CA ASP A 85 -16.29 -22.20 -4.28
C ASP A 85 -15.97 -20.79 -4.78
N ILE A 86 -14.76 -20.30 -4.48
CA ILE A 86 -14.27 -18.98 -4.89
C ILE A 86 -14.00 -18.95 -6.40
N MET A 87 -13.58 -20.07 -6.97
CA MET A 87 -13.17 -20.14 -8.38
C MET A 87 -14.34 -20.24 -9.37
N GLN A 88 -15.55 -20.49 -8.88
CA GLN A 88 -16.70 -20.71 -9.74
C GLN A 88 -17.20 -19.41 -10.40
N THR A 89 -17.84 -19.55 -11.56
CA THR A 89 -18.47 -18.44 -12.29
C THR A 89 -19.53 -17.76 -11.44
N PHE A 90 -19.44 -16.44 -11.35
CA PHE A 90 -20.40 -15.59 -10.66
C PHE A 90 -21.41 -14.99 -11.63
N SER A 91 -22.60 -14.68 -11.15
CA SER A 91 -23.46 -13.74 -11.88
C SER A 91 -22.81 -12.36 -11.97
N PRO A 92 -23.10 -11.59 -13.03
CA PRO A 92 -22.51 -10.27 -13.23
C PRO A 92 -22.83 -9.27 -12.10
N LEU A 93 -23.99 -9.45 -11.45
CA LEU A 93 -24.33 -8.67 -10.26
C LEU A 93 -23.43 -9.04 -9.07
N ALA A 94 -23.22 -10.33 -8.81
CA ALA A 94 -22.36 -10.78 -7.72
C ALA A 94 -20.89 -10.37 -7.97
N THR A 95 -20.37 -10.50 -9.19
CA THR A 95 -18.99 -10.04 -9.50
C THR A 95 -18.82 -8.57 -9.23
N THR A 96 -19.74 -7.71 -9.68
CA THR A 96 -19.63 -6.26 -9.50
C THR A 96 -19.73 -5.84 -8.04
N ILE A 97 -20.55 -6.51 -7.22
CA ILE A 97 -20.60 -6.24 -5.78
C ILE A 97 -19.29 -6.69 -5.10
N ILE A 98 -18.77 -7.88 -5.44
CA ILE A 98 -17.50 -8.39 -4.89
C ILE A 98 -16.33 -7.49 -5.29
N THR A 99 -16.26 -7.06 -6.55
CA THR A 99 -15.20 -6.16 -7.01
C THR A 99 -15.23 -4.86 -6.21
N MET A 100 -16.39 -4.21 -6.10
CA MET A 100 -16.51 -2.97 -5.33
C MET A 100 -16.16 -3.15 -3.86
N ALA A 101 -16.54 -4.27 -3.25
CA ALA A 101 -16.24 -4.58 -1.86
C ALA A 101 -14.73 -4.79 -1.63
N ILE A 102 -14.06 -5.54 -2.50
CA ILE A 102 -12.59 -5.73 -2.41
C ILE A 102 -11.86 -4.40 -2.66
N MET A 103 -12.35 -3.59 -3.60
CA MET A 103 -11.78 -2.26 -3.90
C MET A 103 -11.89 -1.32 -2.70
N MET A 104 -12.99 -1.40 -1.95
CA MET A 104 -13.18 -0.70 -0.69
C MET A 104 -12.17 -1.15 0.38
N LYS A 105 -11.87 -2.46 0.47
CA LYS A 105 -10.84 -2.98 1.40
C LYS A 105 -9.42 -2.50 1.06
N LEU A 106 -9.08 -2.41 -0.23
CA LEU A 106 -7.76 -1.99 -0.71
C LEU A 106 -7.55 -0.47 -0.74
N ALA A 107 -8.59 0.32 -0.44
CA ALA A 107 -8.63 1.78 -0.55
C ALA A 107 -8.46 2.32 -1.98
N ILE A 108 -9.10 1.66 -2.95
CA ILE A 108 -9.02 2.04 -4.36
C ILE A 108 -10.11 3.07 -4.63
N ALA A 109 -9.81 4.07 -5.46
CA ALA A 109 -10.80 5.09 -5.83
C ALA A 109 -12.02 4.45 -6.51
N PRO A 110 -13.25 4.89 -6.20
CA PRO A 110 -13.61 6.07 -5.40
C PRO A 110 -13.57 5.84 -3.86
N ALA A 111 -13.52 4.60 -3.38
CA ALA A 111 -13.55 4.24 -1.96
C ALA A 111 -12.18 4.42 -1.23
N HIS A 112 -11.47 5.50 -1.50
CA HIS A 112 -10.10 5.76 -1.02
C HIS A 112 -10.01 6.73 0.17
N LEU A 113 -11.05 7.54 0.41
CA LEU A 113 -11.03 8.69 1.31
C LEU A 113 -10.71 8.34 2.77
N TRP A 114 -11.02 7.11 3.18
CA TRP A 114 -10.79 6.65 4.54
C TRP A 114 -9.31 6.44 4.86
N TYR A 115 -8.54 6.05 3.86
CA TYR A 115 -7.21 5.53 4.06
C TYR A 115 -6.20 6.60 4.54
N PRO A 116 -6.17 7.83 3.99
CA PRO A 116 -5.33 8.92 4.53
C PRO A 116 -5.65 9.31 5.97
N GLU A 117 -6.92 9.26 6.37
CA GLU A 117 -7.34 9.65 7.72
C GLU A 117 -6.88 8.62 8.76
N ILE A 118 -7.03 7.33 8.45
CA ILE A 118 -6.64 6.24 9.34
C ILE A 118 -5.13 6.20 9.52
N LEU A 119 -4.37 6.33 8.43
CA LEU A 119 -2.91 6.38 8.53
C LEU A 119 -2.45 7.58 9.36
N GLN A 120 -3.05 8.75 9.21
CA GLN A 120 -2.71 9.93 10.01
C GLN A 120 -3.06 9.76 11.50
N GLY A 121 -4.13 9.05 11.84
CA GLY A 121 -4.52 8.79 13.23
C GLY A 121 -3.69 7.69 13.91
N SER A 122 -3.10 6.78 13.13
CA SER A 122 -2.32 5.63 13.63
C SER A 122 -0.83 5.93 13.85
N THR A 123 -0.12 5.12 14.63
CA THR A 123 1.35 5.22 14.78
C THR A 123 2.08 4.83 13.49
N MET A 124 3.34 5.23 13.32
CA MET A 124 4.10 4.93 12.09
C MET A 124 4.27 3.43 11.82
N THR A 125 4.48 2.62 12.85
CA THR A 125 4.62 1.16 12.71
C THR A 125 3.29 0.50 12.37
N THR A 126 2.18 1.00 12.90
CA THR A 126 0.84 0.51 12.54
C THR A 126 0.43 0.95 11.14
N ALA A 127 0.81 2.17 10.76
CA ALA A 127 0.64 2.68 9.40
C ALA A 127 1.38 1.79 8.38
N LEU A 128 2.60 1.34 8.70
CA LEU A 128 3.32 0.37 7.90
C LEU A 128 2.51 -0.93 7.72
N ILE A 129 2.03 -1.55 8.80
CA ILE A 129 1.23 -2.80 8.74
C ILE A 129 -0.02 -2.62 7.87
N ILE A 130 -0.74 -1.51 8.02
CA ILE A 130 -1.94 -1.20 7.22
C ILE A 130 -1.57 -1.00 5.74
N SER A 131 -0.45 -0.35 5.45
CA SER A 131 -0.04 -0.09 4.07
C SER A 131 0.54 -1.31 3.34
N THR A 132 0.95 -2.34 4.09
CA THR A 132 1.65 -3.49 3.54
C THR A 132 0.83 -4.77 3.72
N TRP A 133 0.80 -5.29 4.94
CA TRP A 133 0.19 -6.57 5.27
C TRP A 133 -1.30 -6.62 4.98
N GLN A 134 -2.04 -5.56 5.33
CA GLN A 134 -3.49 -5.51 5.13
C GLN A 134 -3.93 -5.52 3.66
N LYS A 135 -3.00 -5.33 2.72
CA LYS A 135 -3.29 -5.38 1.28
C LYS A 135 -3.18 -6.79 0.70
N ILE A 136 -2.49 -7.71 1.38
CA ILE A 136 -2.22 -9.07 0.87
C ILE A 136 -3.53 -9.86 0.73
N ALA A 137 -4.33 -9.92 1.79
CA ALA A 137 -5.56 -10.72 1.82
C ALA A 137 -6.65 -10.27 0.81
N PRO A 138 -6.96 -8.98 0.67
CA PRO A 138 -7.87 -8.53 -0.38
C PRO A 138 -7.31 -8.76 -1.78
N LEU A 139 -5.99 -8.63 -1.96
CA LEU A 139 -5.34 -8.87 -3.25
C LEU A 139 -5.39 -10.35 -3.63
N THR A 140 -5.22 -11.27 -2.69
CA THR A 140 -5.32 -12.71 -2.98
C THR A 140 -6.71 -13.07 -3.49
N LEU A 141 -7.77 -12.46 -2.95
CA LEU A 141 -9.12 -12.64 -3.50
C LEU A 141 -9.24 -12.13 -4.95
N LEU A 142 -8.61 -11.00 -5.30
CA LEU A 142 -8.58 -10.55 -6.70
C LEU A 142 -7.86 -11.53 -7.62
N TYR A 143 -6.76 -12.17 -7.15
CA TYR A 143 -6.07 -13.20 -7.92
C TYR A 143 -6.96 -14.42 -8.20
N LEU A 144 -7.69 -14.90 -7.18
CA LEU A 144 -8.58 -16.05 -7.36
C LEU A 144 -9.75 -15.71 -8.31
N LEU A 145 -10.18 -14.44 -8.35
CA LEU A 145 -11.31 -14.00 -9.16
C LEU A 145 -10.96 -13.51 -10.55
N ILE A 146 -9.67 -13.44 -10.91
CA ILE A 146 -9.14 -12.74 -12.09
C ILE A 146 -9.89 -13.06 -13.39
N ASN A 147 -10.28 -14.33 -13.58
CA ASN A 147 -10.97 -14.81 -14.78
C ASN A 147 -12.42 -14.32 -14.90
N HIS A 148 -13.04 -13.90 -13.79
CA HIS A 148 -14.44 -13.48 -13.71
C HIS A 148 -14.61 -11.97 -13.57
N LEU A 149 -13.52 -11.23 -13.37
CA LEU A 149 -13.55 -9.78 -13.23
C LEU A 149 -13.77 -9.12 -14.60
N SER A 150 -14.61 -8.09 -14.63
CA SER A 150 -14.75 -7.25 -15.83
C SER A 150 -13.51 -6.37 -16.01
N THR A 151 -12.70 -6.70 -17.01
CA THR A 151 -11.45 -6.01 -17.34
C THR A 151 -11.63 -4.49 -17.44
N ASN A 152 -12.70 -4.03 -18.11
CA ASN A 152 -12.99 -2.60 -18.26
C ASN A 152 -13.19 -1.88 -16.92
N ILE A 153 -13.92 -2.47 -15.97
CA ILE A 153 -14.16 -1.84 -14.66
C ILE A 153 -12.85 -1.75 -13.89
N VAL A 154 -12.09 -2.85 -13.86
CA VAL A 154 -10.85 -2.94 -13.10
C VAL A 154 -9.78 -1.98 -13.66
N LEU A 155 -9.64 -1.87 -14.98
CA LEU A 155 -8.74 -0.90 -15.62
C LEU A 155 -9.14 0.55 -15.32
N MET A 156 -10.43 0.88 -15.35
CA MET A 156 -10.91 2.24 -15.04
C MET A 156 -10.71 2.59 -13.56
N LEU A 157 -10.91 1.64 -12.64
CA LEU A 157 -10.60 1.82 -11.22
C LEU A 157 -9.08 2.01 -10.99
N GLY A 158 -8.26 1.25 -11.72
CA GLY A 158 -6.79 1.41 -11.69
C GLY A 158 -6.34 2.79 -12.15
N LEU A 159 -6.89 3.29 -13.26
CA LEU A 159 -6.58 4.62 -13.79
C LEU A 159 -7.06 5.75 -12.87
N THR A 160 -8.30 5.67 -12.37
CA THR A 160 -8.87 6.70 -11.50
C THR A 160 -8.13 6.78 -10.16
N SER A 161 -7.72 5.65 -9.58
CA SER A 161 -6.91 5.63 -8.36
C SER A 161 -5.49 6.17 -8.57
N ALA A 162 -4.87 5.89 -9.71
CA ALA A 162 -3.56 6.47 -10.07
C ALA A 162 -3.62 8.00 -10.17
N LEU A 163 -4.65 8.54 -10.84
CA LEU A 163 -4.86 9.99 -10.99
C LEU A 163 -5.20 10.67 -9.66
N LEU A 164 -6.19 10.15 -8.93
CA LEU A 164 -6.65 10.77 -7.69
C LEU A 164 -5.58 10.71 -6.60
N GLY A 165 -4.85 9.60 -6.47
CA GLY A 165 -3.72 9.51 -5.55
C GLY A 165 -2.63 10.55 -5.85
N GLY A 166 -2.34 10.76 -7.14
CA GLY A 166 -1.38 11.77 -7.57
C GLY A 166 -1.80 13.20 -7.21
N TRP A 167 -3.01 13.61 -7.61
CA TRP A 167 -3.47 14.99 -7.39
C TRP A 167 -3.68 15.34 -5.92
N THR A 168 -4.29 14.44 -5.15
CA THR A 168 -4.59 14.71 -3.73
C THR A 168 -3.34 14.69 -2.85
N GLY A 169 -2.30 13.95 -3.24
CA GLY A 169 -1.00 13.91 -2.55
C GLY A 169 -0.21 15.23 -2.62
N LEU A 170 -0.35 16.01 -3.69
CA LEU A 170 0.38 17.27 -3.89
C LEU A 170 0.15 18.27 -2.75
N ASN A 171 -1.07 18.33 -2.20
CA ASN A 171 -1.43 19.32 -1.19
C ASN A 171 -1.18 18.85 0.26
N GLN A 172 -0.53 17.70 0.47
CA GLN A 172 -0.27 17.19 1.82
C GLN A 172 1.12 17.58 2.32
N THR A 173 1.19 17.99 3.59
CA THR A 173 2.45 18.26 4.33
C THR A 173 2.77 17.19 5.37
N GLN A 174 1.78 16.36 5.73
CA GLN A 174 1.91 15.28 6.70
C GLN A 174 2.46 14.05 5.99
N THR A 175 3.59 13.51 6.48
CA THR A 175 4.29 12.39 5.85
C THR A 175 3.39 11.16 5.71
N ARG A 176 2.58 10.84 6.74
CA ARG A 176 1.64 9.70 6.70
C ARG A 176 0.55 9.85 5.64
N LYS A 177 0.04 11.07 5.40
CA LYS A 177 -0.94 11.31 4.33
C LYS A 177 -0.30 11.26 2.95
N ILE A 178 0.93 11.75 2.80
CA ILE A 178 1.69 11.62 1.55
C ILE A 178 1.88 10.14 1.22
N MET A 179 2.33 9.34 2.20
CA MET A 179 2.45 7.88 2.05
C MET A 179 1.10 7.19 1.84
N ALA A 180 0.01 7.79 2.30
CA ALA A 180 -1.31 7.26 2.07
C ALA A 180 -1.71 7.35 0.60
N PHE A 181 -1.60 8.55 0.04
CA PHE A 181 -1.93 8.84 -1.35
C PHE A 181 -0.99 8.17 -2.33
N SER A 182 0.29 7.98 -1.96
CA SER A 182 1.17 7.15 -2.76
C SER A 182 0.71 5.69 -2.81
N SER A 183 0.26 5.11 -1.70
CA SER A 183 -0.25 3.74 -1.76
C SER A 183 -1.48 3.63 -2.66
N ILE A 184 -2.34 4.65 -2.69
CA ILE A 184 -3.54 4.67 -3.54
C ILE A 184 -3.12 4.69 -5.01
N SER A 185 -2.11 5.49 -5.36
CA SER A 185 -1.61 5.52 -6.73
C SER A 185 -0.89 4.23 -7.12
N HIS A 186 -0.05 3.66 -6.24
CA HIS A 186 0.60 2.37 -6.49
C HIS A 186 -0.39 1.20 -6.58
N MET A 187 -1.47 1.21 -5.79
CA MET A 187 -2.56 0.24 -5.96
C MET A 187 -3.21 0.39 -7.34
N GLY A 188 -3.37 1.62 -7.85
CA GLY A 188 -3.83 1.85 -9.21
C GLY A 188 -3.01 1.11 -10.26
N TRP A 189 -1.68 1.26 -10.20
CA TRP A 189 -0.75 0.51 -11.06
C TRP A 189 -0.87 -1.00 -10.87
N LEU A 190 -0.95 -1.47 -9.63
CA LEU A 190 -1.04 -2.89 -9.31
C LEU A 190 -2.32 -3.53 -9.86
N ILE A 191 -3.46 -2.86 -9.75
CA ILE A 191 -4.74 -3.35 -10.30
C ILE A 191 -4.67 -3.41 -11.83
N THR A 192 -4.06 -2.40 -12.46
CA THR A 192 -3.86 -2.46 -13.92
C THR A 192 -2.93 -3.59 -14.34
N ALA A 193 -1.89 -3.89 -13.56
CA ALA A 193 -1.02 -5.03 -13.78
C ALA A 193 -1.78 -6.35 -13.66
N LEU A 194 -2.68 -6.45 -12.67
CA LEU A 194 -3.48 -7.65 -12.41
C LEU A 194 -4.38 -8.00 -13.62
N CYS A 195 -4.86 -7.02 -14.38
CA CYS A 195 -5.61 -7.29 -15.60
C CYS A 195 -4.76 -7.83 -16.77
N LEU A 196 -3.44 -7.61 -16.74
CA LEU A 196 -2.55 -7.99 -17.84
C LEU A 196 -1.98 -9.39 -17.60
N THR A 197 -1.24 -9.53 -16.50
CA THR A 197 -0.65 -10.80 -16.09
C THR A 197 -0.54 -10.87 -14.55
N PRO A 198 -0.88 -12.02 -13.94
CA PRO A 198 -0.80 -12.16 -12.48
C PRO A 198 0.64 -12.01 -11.96
N ASN A 199 1.60 -12.50 -12.74
CA ASN A 199 3.05 -12.41 -12.53
C ASN A 199 3.56 -10.97 -12.44
N LEU A 200 3.06 -10.08 -13.30
CA LEU A 200 3.41 -8.67 -13.21
C LEU A 200 2.82 -8.03 -11.95
N ALA A 201 1.59 -8.39 -11.59
CA ALA A 201 0.97 -7.90 -10.37
C ALA A 201 1.73 -8.35 -9.11
N THR A 202 2.24 -9.58 -9.04
CA THR A 202 2.99 -10.08 -7.87
C THR A 202 4.29 -9.32 -7.73
N LEU A 203 5.02 -9.13 -8.83
CA LEU A 203 6.21 -8.30 -8.89
C LEU A 203 5.94 -6.85 -8.42
N THR A 204 4.86 -6.23 -8.90
CA THR A 204 4.51 -4.85 -8.52
C THR A 204 4.19 -4.75 -7.03
N MET A 205 3.55 -5.78 -6.46
CA MET A 205 3.26 -5.85 -5.04
C MET A 205 4.55 -6.00 -4.22
N ILE A 206 5.44 -6.92 -4.60
CA ILE A 206 6.70 -7.16 -3.90
C ILE A 206 7.56 -5.89 -3.90
N THR A 207 7.73 -5.26 -5.06
CA THR A 207 8.50 -4.00 -5.16
C THR A 207 7.89 -2.88 -4.33
N TYR A 208 6.56 -2.73 -4.34
CA TYR A 208 5.85 -1.77 -3.50
C TYR A 208 6.05 -2.03 -2.00
N MET A 209 5.96 -3.29 -1.56
CA MET A 209 6.16 -3.68 -0.15
C MET A 209 7.59 -3.37 0.31
N ILE A 210 8.60 -3.67 -0.51
CA ILE A 210 10.00 -3.36 -0.19
C ILE A 210 10.21 -1.84 -0.10
N MET A 211 9.67 -1.05 -1.04
CA MET A 211 9.82 0.42 -1.02
C MET A 211 9.05 1.12 0.10
N THR A 212 7.90 0.58 0.51
CA THR A 212 7.14 1.17 1.63
C THR A 212 7.73 0.79 2.98
N THR A 213 8.23 -0.44 3.13
CA THR A 213 8.94 -0.86 4.35
C THR A 213 10.19 -0.01 4.59
N THR A 214 11.03 0.26 3.58
CA THR A 214 12.17 1.18 3.74
C THR A 214 11.73 2.56 4.20
N MET A 215 10.75 3.16 3.52
CA MET A 215 10.27 4.50 3.82
C MET A 215 9.70 4.60 5.23
N PHE A 216 8.77 3.73 5.62
CA PHE A 216 8.20 3.78 6.96
C PHE A 216 9.24 3.49 8.04
N LEU A 217 10.17 2.54 7.84
CA LEU A 217 11.24 2.31 8.79
C LEU A 217 12.13 3.55 8.95
N SER A 218 12.50 4.21 7.85
CA SER A 218 13.28 5.45 7.93
C SER A 218 12.55 6.58 8.67
N LEU A 219 11.23 6.74 8.42
CA LEU A 219 10.38 7.71 9.11
C LEU A 219 10.21 7.38 10.60
N THR A 220 10.19 6.09 10.96
CA THR A 220 10.15 5.66 12.37
C THR A 220 11.45 6.00 13.08
N THR A 221 12.60 5.78 12.44
CA THR A 221 13.91 6.09 13.04
C THR A 221 14.18 7.58 13.16
N SER A 222 13.69 8.40 12.23
CA SER A 222 13.80 9.87 12.31
C SER A 222 12.71 10.52 13.16
N SER A 223 11.64 9.78 13.52
CA SER A 223 10.46 10.26 14.23
C SER A 223 9.74 11.46 13.57
N SER A 224 9.95 11.68 12.26
CA SER A 224 9.42 12.83 11.53
C SER A 224 7.95 12.66 11.15
N LYS A 225 7.07 13.53 11.65
CA LYS A 225 5.63 13.51 11.30
C LYS A 225 5.33 14.44 10.13
N THR A 226 6.02 15.58 10.06
CA THR A 226 5.86 16.59 9.00
C THR A 226 7.07 16.62 8.06
N LEU A 227 6.90 17.24 6.88
CA LEU A 227 8.00 17.49 5.95
C LEU A 227 9.12 18.36 6.57
N LEU A 228 8.78 19.28 7.48
CA LEU A 228 9.76 20.13 8.15
C LEU A 228 10.61 19.33 9.15
N ASP A 229 9.97 18.45 9.94
CA ASP A 229 10.69 17.58 10.89
C ASP A 229 11.70 16.68 10.17
N LEU A 230 11.33 16.21 8.98
CA LEU A 230 12.16 15.37 8.12
C LEU A 230 13.42 16.12 7.68
N GLY A 231 13.31 17.40 7.29
CA GLY A 231 14.46 18.21 6.85
C GLY A 231 15.45 18.54 7.97
N VAL A 232 14.96 18.79 9.20
CA VAL A 232 15.83 19.05 10.36
C VAL A 232 16.68 17.83 10.75
N SER A 233 16.24 16.61 10.38
CA SER A 233 16.95 15.37 10.73
C SER A 233 18.28 15.16 9.99
N TRP A 234 18.60 16.00 8.98
CA TRP A 234 19.85 15.93 8.22
C TRP A 234 21.09 16.07 9.09
N THR A 235 21.02 16.92 10.11
CA THR A 235 22.12 17.14 11.04
C THR A 235 22.35 15.99 12.01
N HIS A 236 21.41 15.05 12.15
CA HIS A 236 21.54 13.92 13.06
C HIS A 236 21.97 12.64 12.35
N SER A 237 21.42 12.37 11.17
CA SER A 237 21.66 11.11 10.46
C SER A 237 21.65 11.33 8.94
N PRO A 238 22.74 11.87 8.36
CA PRO A 238 22.79 12.18 6.92
C PRO A 238 22.63 10.91 6.06
N ILE A 239 23.21 9.79 6.48
CA ILE A 239 23.11 8.50 5.77
C ILE A 239 21.66 7.98 5.72
N LEU A 240 20.90 8.14 6.81
CA LEU A 240 19.49 7.76 6.81
C LEU A 240 18.71 8.61 5.80
N LEU A 241 19.00 9.92 5.74
CA LEU A 241 18.32 10.81 4.82
C LEU A 241 18.68 10.58 3.36
N THR A 242 19.93 10.24 3.03
CA THR A 242 20.28 9.83 1.67
C THR A 242 19.54 8.55 1.27
N ILE A 243 19.40 7.58 2.18
CA ILE A 243 18.55 6.40 1.95
C ILE A 243 17.09 6.83 1.71
N THR A 244 16.54 7.71 2.57
CA THR A 244 15.14 8.18 2.40
C THR A 244 14.91 8.88 1.07
N MET A 245 15.89 9.66 0.60
CA MET A 245 15.83 10.36 -0.67
C MET A 245 15.80 9.35 -1.82
N LEU A 246 16.72 8.38 -1.82
CA LEU A 246 16.78 7.35 -2.85
C LEU A 246 15.49 6.51 -2.88
N THR A 247 14.90 6.19 -1.72
CA THR A 247 13.64 5.44 -1.64
C THR A 247 12.43 6.28 -2.09
N LEU A 248 12.43 7.59 -1.88
CA LEU A 248 11.40 8.49 -2.43
C LEU A 248 11.46 8.55 -3.95
N LEU A 249 12.67 8.66 -4.52
CA LEU A 249 12.88 8.65 -5.96
C LEU A 249 12.56 7.27 -6.57
N SER A 250 12.79 6.18 -5.83
CA SER A 250 12.40 4.84 -6.28
C SER A 250 10.88 4.71 -6.32
N LEU A 251 10.15 5.18 -5.29
CA LEU A 251 8.69 5.22 -5.30
C LEU A 251 8.12 6.08 -6.43
N ALA A 252 8.77 7.21 -6.75
CA ALA A 252 8.44 8.02 -7.92
C ALA A 252 8.60 7.24 -9.23
N GLY A 253 9.46 6.21 -9.25
CA GLY A 253 9.71 5.36 -10.40
C GLY A 253 10.64 6.02 -11.40
N LEU A 254 11.74 6.60 -10.93
CA LEU A 254 12.77 7.18 -11.79
C LEU A 254 13.82 6.13 -12.18
N PRO A 255 14.26 6.05 -13.46
CA PRO A 255 15.47 5.33 -13.81
C PRO A 255 16.68 6.02 -13.15
N PRO A 256 17.67 5.30 -12.58
CA PRO A 256 17.98 3.86 -12.63
C PRO A 256 17.43 3.00 -11.47
N LEU A 257 16.48 3.50 -10.68
CA LEU A 257 16.02 2.86 -9.43
C LEU A 257 14.96 1.77 -9.68
N THR A 258 14.75 0.91 -8.68
CA THR A 258 13.96 -0.32 -8.86
C THR A 258 12.47 -0.08 -9.03
N GLY A 259 11.92 0.99 -8.45
CA GLY A 259 10.49 1.29 -8.64
C GLY A 259 10.12 1.72 -10.06
N PHE A 260 11.09 1.97 -10.95
CA PHE A 260 10.82 2.15 -12.38
C PHE A 260 10.49 0.83 -13.09
N MET A 261 11.07 -0.29 -12.64
CA MET A 261 10.86 -1.63 -13.22
C MET A 261 9.36 -1.98 -13.39
N PRO A 262 8.53 -1.99 -12.34
CA PRO A 262 7.13 -2.39 -12.48
C PRO A 262 6.35 -1.46 -13.42
N LYS A 263 6.58 -0.14 -13.35
CA LYS A 263 5.88 0.83 -14.20
C LYS A 263 6.24 0.64 -15.67
N LEU A 264 7.53 0.42 -15.98
CA LEU A 264 7.98 0.18 -17.34
C LEU A 264 7.36 -1.10 -17.92
N LEU A 265 7.35 -2.18 -17.14
CA LEU A 265 6.80 -3.47 -17.59
C LEU A 265 5.28 -3.39 -17.82
N ILE A 266 4.53 -2.71 -16.93
CA ILE A 266 3.09 -2.46 -17.13
C ILE A 266 2.85 -1.66 -18.41
N LEU A 267 3.60 -0.58 -18.64
CA LEU A 267 3.46 0.22 -19.86
C LEU A 267 3.79 -0.59 -21.12
N LYS A 268 4.82 -1.45 -21.06
CA LYS A 268 5.18 -2.37 -22.15
C LYS A 268 4.01 -3.29 -22.48
N GLU A 269 3.42 -3.96 -21.48
CA GLU A 269 2.30 -4.88 -21.70
C GLU A 269 1.04 -4.16 -22.22
N LEU A 270 0.75 -2.96 -21.71
CA LEU A 270 -0.37 -2.14 -22.22
C LEU A 270 -0.20 -1.73 -23.69
N VAL A 271 1.02 -1.40 -24.11
CA VAL A 271 1.31 -1.07 -25.51
C VAL A 271 1.18 -2.32 -26.39
N THR A 272 1.65 -3.48 -25.93
CA THR A 272 1.52 -4.74 -26.68
C THR A 272 0.05 -5.18 -26.83
N THR A 273 -0.80 -4.87 -25.86
CA THR A 273 -2.25 -5.13 -25.91
C THR A 273 -3.05 -4.06 -26.66
N LYS A 274 -2.36 -3.11 -27.34
CA LYS A 274 -2.95 -2.00 -28.12
C LYS A 274 -3.75 -0.98 -27.30
N LEU A 275 -3.61 -0.95 -25.97
CA LEU A 275 -4.25 0.03 -25.08
C LEU A 275 -3.39 1.30 -24.92
N LEU A 276 -3.03 1.94 -26.05
CA LEU A 276 -2.10 3.07 -26.06
C LEU A 276 -2.61 4.27 -25.25
N ALA A 277 -3.88 4.65 -25.40
CA ALA A 277 -4.47 5.78 -24.70
C ALA A 277 -4.50 5.58 -23.17
N LEU A 278 -4.75 4.35 -22.72
CA LEU A 278 -4.67 4.01 -21.30
C LEU A 278 -3.23 4.11 -20.81
N SER A 279 -2.28 3.56 -21.57
CA SER A 279 -0.85 3.60 -21.23
C SER A 279 -0.32 5.04 -21.08
N THR A 280 -0.65 5.93 -22.02
CA THR A 280 -0.20 7.33 -21.98
C THR A 280 -0.81 8.10 -20.81
N THR A 281 -2.11 7.96 -20.56
CA THR A 281 -2.79 8.62 -19.43
C THR A 281 -2.29 8.10 -18.08
N LEU A 282 -2.05 6.80 -17.98
CA LEU A 282 -1.50 6.17 -16.78
C LEU A 282 -0.05 6.62 -16.54
N ALA A 283 0.77 6.72 -17.58
CA ALA A 283 2.11 7.32 -17.47
C ALA A 283 2.06 8.78 -16.99
N LEU A 284 1.16 9.61 -17.56
CA LEU A 284 1.00 11.02 -17.14
C LEU A 284 0.50 11.13 -15.68
N SER A 285 -0.33 10.19 -15.21
CA SER A 285 -0.78 10.15 -13.81
C SER A 285 0.35 9.94 -12.79
N SER A 286 1.51 9.45 -13.23
CA SER A 286 2.68 9.30 -12.36
C SER A 286 3.44 10.60 -12.09
N LEU A 287 3.28 11.63 -12.93
CA LEU A 287 3.99 12.90 -12.80
C LEU A 287 3.58 13.70 -11.55
N PRO A 288 2.29 13.81 -11.16
CA PRO A 288 1.92 14.38 -9.87
C PRO A 288 2.56 13.65 -8.68
N ASN A 289 2.67 12.32 -8.75
CA ASN A 289 3.34 11.55 -7.71
C ASN A 289 4.82 11.93 -7.60
N LEU A 290 5.49 12.01 -8.74
CA LEU A 290 6.88 12.45 -8.81
C LEU A 290 7.06 13.84 -8.20
N ALA A 291 6.16 14.79 -8.47
CA ALA A 291 6.28 16.15 -7.96
C ALA A 291 6.23 16.27 -6.42
N PHE A 292 5.35 15.53 -5.73
CA PHE A 292 5.38 15.57 -4.26
C PHE A 292 6.54 14.78 -3.65
N TYR A 293 7.03 13.73 -4.33
CA TYR A 293 8.21 13.00 -3.89
C TYR A 293 9.49 13.82 -4.06
N THR A 294 9.66 14.52 -5.18
CA THR A 294 10.80 15.41 -5.38
C THR A 294 10.77 16.58 -4.41
N ARG A 295 9.59 17.12 -4.09
CA ARG A 295 9.44 18.11 -3.01
C ARG A 295 9.91 17.57 -1.65
N MET A 296 9.55 16.32 -1.32
CA MET A 296 10.00 15.70 -0.07
C MET A 296 11.52 15.47 -0.07
N ALA A 297 12.08 14.94 -1.16
CA ALA A 297 13.52 14.75 -1.35
C ALA A 297 14.31 16.08 -1.30
N TYR A 298 13.71 17.16 -1.83
CA TYR A 298 14.29 18.49 -1.81
C TYR A 298 14.45 19.02 -0.38
N LEU A 299 13.43 18.83 0.45
CA LEU A 299 13.41 19.26 1.85
C LEU A 299 14.29 18.37 2.75
N THR A 300 14.61 17.13 2.37
CA THR A 300 15.46 16.24 3.19
C THR A 300 16.95 16.44 3.00
N ALA A 301 17.40 16.45 1.74
CA ALA A 301 18.81 16.25 1.42
C ALA A 301 19.38 17.35 0.52
N LEU A 302 18.58 17.89 -0.40
CA LEU A 302 19.06 18.91 -1.34
C LEU A 302 19.14 20.30 -0.72
N THR A 303 18.33 20.57 0.30
CA THR A 303 18.39 21.80 1.10
C THR A 303 18.54 21.49 2.57
N ALA A 304 19.26 22.37 3.27
CA ALA A 304 19.38 22.34 4.72
C ALA A 304 18.47 23.42 5.31
N PRO A 305 17.27 23.09 5.83
CA PRO A 305 16.43 24.06 6.51
C PRO A 305 17.11 24.53 7.82
N PRO A 306 16.72 25.71 8.35
CA PRO A 306 17.30 26.23 9.58
C PRO A 306 17.02 25.27 10.76
N ASN A 307 18.08 24.92 11.49
CA ASN A 307 17.97 24.07 12.67
C ASN A 307 17.68 24.91 13.93
N THR A 308 17.11 24.25 14.94
CA THR A 308 16.95 24.85 16.27
C THR A 308 18.21 24.60 17.11
N THR A 309 18.46 25.46 18.10
CA THR A 309 19.60 25.33 19.04
C THR A 309 19.62 23.99 19.77
N ASN A 310 18.44 23.40 20.01
CA ASN A 310 18.32 22.10 20.67
C ASN A 310 18.79 20.91 19.82
N SER A 311 19.09 21.11 18.53
CA SER A 311 19.64 20.06 17.66
C SER A 311 21.02 19.58 18.14
N GLU A 312 21.85 20.46 18.69
CA GLU A 312 23.20 20.11 19.16
C GLU A 312 23.18 19.05 20.28
N TYR A 313 22.16 19.07 21.15
CA TYR A 313 22.02 18.06 22.21
C TYR A 313 21.79 16.65 21.65
N LYS A 314 21.10 16.55 20.50
CA LYS A 314 20.80 15.25 19.87
C LYS A 314 22.04 14.61 19.24
N TRP A 315 23.08 15.37 18.91
CA TRP A 315 24.34 14.83 18.37
C TRP A 315 25.05 13.87 19.33
N ARG A 316 24.79 13.99 20.62
CA ARG A 316 25.39 13.11 21.64
C ARG A 316 24.80 11.70 21.64
N PHE A 317 23.61 11.51 21.07
CA PHE A 317 22.92 10.22 21.07
C PHE A 317 23.05 9.52 19.72
N LYS A 318 23.46 8.25 19.75
CA LYS A 318 23.48 7.40 18.55
C LYS A 318 22.07 6.94 18.21
N THR A 319 21.69 7.09 16.94
CA THR A 319 20.43 6.56 16.41
C THR A 319 20.55 5.05 16.24
N LEU A 320 19.62 4.30 16.84
CA LEU A 320 19.53 2.85 16.68
C LEU A 320 18.82 2.55 15.35
N MET A 321 19.58 2.13 14.34
CA MET A 321 19.01 1.65 13.08
C MET A 321 18.62 0.18 13.20
N THR A 322 17.43 -0.16 12.70
CA THR A 322 17.04 -1.57 12.58
C THR A 322 17.84 -2.22 11.44
N PRO A 323 18.25 -3.50 11.57
CA PRO A 323 19.06 -4.17 10.56
C PRO A 323 18.31 -4.38 9.24
N LEU A 324 16.97 -4.23 9.26
CA LEU A 324 16.12 -4.36 8.09
C LEU A 324 16.27 -3.17 7.11
N ILE A 325 16.63 -1.98 7.60
CA ILE A 325 16.77 -0.77 6.78
C ILE A 325 17.82 -0.95 5.67
N PRO A 326 19.09 -1.32 5.94
CA PRO A 326 20.09 -1.46 4.88
C PRO A 326 19.74 -2.56 3.88
N MET A 327 19.19 -3.69 4.35
CA MET A 327 18.77 -4.81 3.48
C MET A 327 17.69 -4.37 2.49
N THR A 328 16.64 -3.72 3.00
CA THR A 328 15.54 -3.24 2.17
C THR A 328 15.97 -2.07 1.28
N ALA A 329 16.83 -1.16 1.77
CA ALA A 329 17.36 -0.04 1.00
C ALA A 329 18.15 -0.49 -0.24
N LEU A 330 18.97 -1.53 -0.11
CA LEU A 330 19.70 -2.13 -1.24
C LEU A 330 18.72 -2.62 -2.32
N LEU A 331 17.68 -3.35 -1.91
CA LEU A 331 16.65 -3.86 -2.81
C LEU A 331 15.81 -2.75 -3.46
N THR A 332 15.60 -1.61 -2.79
CA THR A 332 14.90 -0.47 -3.40
C THR A 332 15.71 0.32 -4.42
N THR A 333 17.04 0.20 -4.39
CA THR A 333 17.92 1.06 -5.19
C THR A 333 18.58 0.31 -6.34
N LEU A 334 19.03 -0.93 -6.13
CA LEU A 334 19.95 -1.63 -7.05
C LEU A 334 19.40 -2.89 -7.72
N ALA A 335 18.12 -3.24 -7.54
CA ALA A 335 17.53 -4.44 -8.15
C ALA A 335 17.13 -4.32 -9.64
N LEU A 336 17.24 -3.14 -10.27
CA LEU A 336 16.82 -2.93 -11.67
C LEU A 336 17.58 -3.80 -12.71
N PRO A 337 18.89 -4.07 -12.57
CA PRO A 337 19.60 -5.00 -13.47
C PRO A 337 19.10 -6.45 -13.39
N ILE A 338 18.44 -6.83 -12.30
CA ILE A 338 17.91 -8.19 -12.06
C ILE A 338 16.50 -8.34 -12.68
N THR A 339 16.00 -7.30 -13.37
CA THR A 339 14.72 -7.30 -14.07
C THR A 339 14.42 -8.56 -14.91
N PRO A 340 15.33 -9.08 -15.77
CA PRO A 340 15.02 -10.22 -16.62
C PRO A 340 14.86 -11.53 -15.84
N LEU A 341 15.42 -11.63 -14.64
CA LEU A 341 15.26 -12.81 -13.76
C LEU A 341 13.92 -12.78 -13.02
N LEU A 342 13.49 -11.59 -12.59
CA LEU A 342 12.26 -11.42 -11.81
C LEU A 342 11.00 -11.57 -12.67
N TYR A 343 10.94 -10.92 -13.84
CA TYR A 343 9.75 -10.91 -14.69
C TYR A 343 9.17 -12.31 -15.04
N PRO A 344 9.97 -13.33 -15.40
CA PRO A 344 9.43 -14.65 -15.72
C PRO A 344 9.13 -15.53 -14.50
N THR A 345 9.65 -15.21 -13.31
CA THR A 345 9.62 -16.10 -12.13
C THR A 345 8.60 -15.71 -11.07
N THR A 346 8.19 -14.45 -11.02
CA THR A 346 7.15 -13.91 -10.11
C THR A 346 5.77 -14.08 -10.68
#